data_AF-A0A7T1T260-F1
#
_entry.id   AF-A0A7T1T260-F1
#
_cell.length_a   1.000
_cell.length_b   1.000
_cell.length_c   1.000
_cell.angle_alpha   90.00
_cell.angle_beta   90.00
_cell.angle_gamma   90.00
#
_symmetry.space_group_name_H-M   'P 1'
#
loop_
_entity.id
_entity.type
_entity.pdbx_description
1 polymer ?
#
loop_
_entity_poly.entity_id
_entity_poly.type
_entity_poly.pdbx_seq_one_letter_code
_entity_poly.pdbx_strand_id
1 'polypeptide(L)' 'MATGLADLLRQGQSDGDIRPDLDPVTGAWWLMSQLGSHGFRAAVVPDRNTVEPGLSRLLLESLTRPSR' A
#
# COMPACT_ATOMS: atom_id res chain seq x y z
N MET A 1 -0.30 -0.82 15.61
CA MET A 1 0.09 -0.23 14.30
C MET A 1 -0.92 -0.57 13.21
N ALA A 2 -1.26 -1.85 13.01
CA ALA A 2 -2.31 -2.27 12.06
C ALA A 2 -3.64 -1.51 12.23
N THR A 3 -4.12 -1.38 13.47
CA THR A 3 -5.38 -0.68 13.78
C THR A 3 -5.35 0.79 13.35
N GLY A 4 -4.28 1.52 13.66
CA GLY A 4 -4.16 2.94 13.26
C GLY A 4 -4.06 3.12 11.74
N LEU A 5 -3.42 2.19 11.02
CA LEU A 5 -3.42 2.20 9.55
C LEU A 5 -4.82 1.90 8.99
N ALA A 6 -5.58 0.99 9.59
CA ALA A 6 -6.96 0.74 9.19
C ALA A 6 -7.85 1.98 9.44
N ASP A 7 -7.62 2.72 10.52
CA ASP A 7 -8.31 3.99 10.79
C ASP A 7 -7.99 5.05 9.71
N LEU A 8 -6.72 5.17 9.32
CA LEU A 8 -6.32 6.06 8.22
C LEU A 8 -6.95 5.65 6.88
N LEU A 9 -7.02 4.35 6.58
CA LEU A 9 -7.68 3.87 5.36
C LEU A 9 -9.19 4.19 5.37
N ARG A 10 -9.87 4.06 6.52
CA ARG A 10 -11.29 4.47 6.64
C ARG A 10 -11.48 5.96 6.45
N GLN A 11 -10.55 6.77 6.97
CA GLN A 11 -10.58 8.21 6.76
C GLN A 11 -10.42 8.53 5.26
N GLY A 12 -9.41 7.96 4.60
CA GLY A 12 -9.23 8.15 3.15
C GLY A 12 -10.40 7.65 2.29
N GLN A 13 -11.13 6.62 2.75
CA GLN A 13 -12.38 6.20 2.09
C GLN A 13 -13.49 7.23 2.25
N SER A 14 -13.60 7.84 3.43
CA SER A 14 -14.57 8.89 3.72
C SER A 14 -14.29 10.16 2.92
N ASP A 15 -13.01 10.46 2.70
CA ASP A 15 -12.54 11.62 1.91
C ASP A 15 -12.58 11.35 0.39
N GLY A 16 -12.73 10.09 -0.01
CA GLY A 16 -12.84 9.67 -1.41
C GLY A 16 -11.51 9.35 -2.11
N ASP A 17 -10.39 9.45 -1.39
CA ASP A 17 -9.04 9.16 -1.89
C ASP A 17 -8.76 7.65 -2.03
N ILE A 18 -9.33 6.84 -1.14
CA ILE A 18 -9.18 5.38 -1.11
C ILE A 18 -10.43 4.72 -1.70
N ARG A 19 -10.24 3.64 -2.46
CA ARG A 19 -11.36 2.90 -3.08
C ARG A 19 -12.32 2.38 -1.99
N PRO A 20 -13.65 2.51 -2.19
CA PRO A 20 -14.64 2.20 -1.15
C PRO A 20 -14.82 0.71 -0.90
N ASP A 21 -14.34 -0.14 -1.80
CA ASP A 21 -14.44 -1.60 -1.74
C ASP A 21 -13.19 -2.28 -1.15
N LEU A 22 -12.20 -1.50 -0.72
CA LEU A 22 -11.07 -2.01 0.05
C LEU A 22 -11.52 -2.33 1.47
N ASP A 23 -11.25 -3.56 1.96
CA ASP A 23 -11.35 -3.85 3.38
C ASP A 23 -10.20 -3.15 4.15
N PRO A 24 -10.49 -2.22 5.08
CA PRO A 24 -9.45 -1.41 5.72
C PRO A 24 -8.46 -2.23 6.56
N VAL A 25 -8.92 -3.33 7.18
CA VAL A 25 -8.06 -4.16 8.03
C VAL A 25 -7.08 -4.96 7.17
N THR A 26 -7.58 -5.59 6.12
CA THR A 26 -6.75 -6.33 5.15
C THR A 26 -5.79 -5.39 4.43
N GLY A 27 -6.25 -4.21 4.02
CA GLY A 27 -5.41 -3.17 3.41
C GLY A 27 -4.27 -2.72 4.33
N ALA A 28 -4.54 -2.53 5.62
CA ALA A 28 -3.53 -2.15 6.60
C ALA A 28 -2.46 -3.24 6.77
N TRP A 29 -2.86 -4.52 6.87
CA TRP A 29 -1.92 -5.64 6.92
C TRP A 29 -1.08 -5.76 5.67
N TRP A 30 -1.69 -5.50 4.52
CA TRP A 30 -0.97 -5.54 3.26
C TRP A 30 0.08 -4.42 3.16
N LEU A 31 -0.28 -3.18 3.53
CA LEU A 31 0.65 -2.05 3.57
C LEU A 31 1.84 -2.35 4.50
N MET A 32 1.58 -2.89 5.70
CA MET A 32 2.66 -3.30 6.61
C MET A 32 3.53 -4.41 6.03
N SER A 33 2.95 -5.36 5.30
CA SER A 33 3.70 -6.42 4.62
C SER A 33 4.66 -5.84 3.59
N GLN A 34 4.25 -4.80 2.85
CA GLN A 34 5.12 -4.12 1.90
C GLN A 34 6.26 -3.37 2.59
N LEU A 35 5.95 -2.62 3.65
CA LEU A 35 6.95 -1.90 4.44
C LEU A 35 7.96 -2.85 5.09
N GLY A 36 7.49 -3.95 5.69
CA GLY A 36 8.35 -4.95 6.31
C GLY A 36 9.24 -5.69 5.30
N SER A 37 8.75 -5.90 4.07
CA SER A 37 9.51 -6.58 3.01
C SER A 37 10.51 -5.67 2.30
N HIS A 38 10.33 -4.34 2.36
CA HIS A 38 11.13 -3.36 1.60
C HIS A 38 12.63 -3.51 1.84
N GLY A 39 13.07 -3.57 3.10
CA GLY A 39 14.50 -3.66 3.42
C GLY A 39 15.16 -4.94 2.88
N PHE A 40 14.46 -6.07 2.99
CA PHE A 40 14.94 -7.33 2.44
C PHE A 40 15.04 -7.28 0.92
N ARG A 41 13.97 -6.85 0.23
CA ARG A 41 13.98 -6.76 -1.23
C ARG A 41 15.03 -5.79 -1.74
N ALA A 42 15.20 -4.63 -1.11
CA ALA A 42 16.24 -3.67 -1.46
C ALA A 42 17.66 -4.27 -1.36
N ALA A 43 17.88 -5.25 -0.46
CA ALA A 43 19.17 -5.91 -0.30
C ALA A 43 19.41 -7.04 -1.31
N VAL A 44 18.37 -7.78 -1.71
CA VAL A 44 18.52 -9.06 -2.44
C VAL A 44 17.96 -9.07 -3.87
N VAL A 45 17.07 -8.14 -4.22
CA VAL A 45 16.41 -8.11 -5.54
C VAL A 45 17.33 -7.45 -6.58
N PRO A 46 17.65 -8.13 -7.69
CA PRO A 46 18.29 -7.52 -8.84
C PRO A 46 17.47 -6.35 -9.38
N ASP A 47 18.11 -5.32 -9.93
CA ASP A 47 17.43 -4.13 -10.47
C ASP A 47 16.50 -3.41 -9.48
N ARG A 48 16.84 -3.43 -8.17
CA ARG A 48 16.06 -2.79 -7.09
C ARG A 48 15.63 -1.35 -7.39
N ASN A 49 16.46 -0.60 -8.12
CA ASN A 49 16.20 0.80 -8.48
C ASN A 49 15.01 0.94 -9.44
N THR A 50 14.63 -0.14 -10.13
CA THR A 50 13.46 -0.22 -11.01
C THR A 50 12.30 -0.93 -10.31
N VAL A 51 12.58 -2.02 -9.59
CA VAL A 51 11.53 -2.87 -8.99
C VAL A 51 10.83 -2.19 -7.81
N GLU A 52 11.55 -1.57 -6.87
CA GLU A 52 10.91 -0.96 -5.68
C GLU A 52 9.99 0.22 -6.02
N PRO A 53 10.36 1.15 -6.95
CA PRO A 53 9.41 2.14 -7.44
C PRO A 53 8.17 1.54 -8.09
N GLY A 54 8.33 0.46 -8.86
CA GLY A 54 7.22 -0.27 -9.47
C GLY A 54 6.27 -0.88 -8.45
N LEU A 55 6.80 -1.52 -7.40
CA LEU A 55 6.01 -2.07 -6.30
C LEU A 55 5.26 -0.98 -5.52
N SER A 56 5.91 0.16 -5.27
CA SER A 56 5.29 1.30 -4.61
C SER A 56 4.13 1.87 -5.44
N ARG A 57 4.30 1.95 -6.76
CA ARG A 57 3.25 2.37 -7.69
C ARG A 57 2.08 1.40 -7.70
N LEU A 58 2.32 0.10 -7.83
CA LEU A 58 1.28 -0.93 -7.81
C LEU A 58 0.49 -0.92 -6.50
N LEU A 59 1.19 -0.75 -5.37
CA LEU A 59 0.56 -0.59 -4.07
C LEU A 59 -0.35 0.65 -4.05
N LEU A 60 0.10 1.79 -4.55
CA LEU A 60 -0.76 2.98 -4.61
C LEU A 60 -1.99 2.77 -5.49
N GLU A 61 -1.80 2.24 -6.70
CA GLU A 61 -2.88 1.97 -7.67
C GLU A 61 -3.92 0.99 -7.14
N SER A 62 -3.51 0.05 -6.30
CA SER A 62 -4.42 -0.93 -5.71
C SER A 62 -5.27 -0.40 -4.55
N LEU A 63 -4.78 0.61 -3.83
CA LEU A 63 -5.47 1.28 -2.72
C LEU A 63 -6.38 2.40 -3.21
N THR A 64 -5.99 3.06 -4.30
CA THR A 64 -6.69 4.20 -4.88
C THR A 64 -7.57 3.75 -6.05
N ARG A 65 -8.47 4.62 -6.51
CA ARG A 65 -9.13 4.38 -7.81
C ARG A 65 -8.15 4.73 -8.94
N PRO A 66 -8.20 4.04 -10.09
CA PRO A 66 -7.51 4.53 -11.28
C PRO A 66 -7.97 5.95 -11.56
N SER A 67 -7.04 6.90 -11.58
CA SER A 67 -7.29 8.25 -12.08
C SER A 67 -7.75 8.12 -13.53
N ARG A 68 -8.98 8.55 -13.82
CA ARG A 68 -9.53 8.65 -15.17
C ARG A 68 -8.72 9.61 -16.03
#